data_AF-A0A0Q8RD05-F1
#
_entry.id   AF-A0A0Q8RD05-F1
#
_cell.length_a   1.000
_cell.length_b   1.000
_cell.length_c   1.000
_cell.angle_alpha   90.00
_cell.angle_beta   90.00
_cell.angle_gamma   90.00
#
_symmetry.space_group_name_H-M   'P 1'
#
loop_
_entity.id
_entity.type
_entity.pdbx_description
1 polymer ?
#
loop_
_entity_poly.entity_id
_entity_poly.type
_entity_poly.pdbx_seq_one_letter_code
_entity_poly.pdbx_strand_id
1 'polypeptide(L)'
;MTGTSTAECMCGVAAFELRGEPAAHAHCHCNACRDFYATAILSATAWKAEAVQVTRGETASVAHSARRMARMDGMARNSCWRDFTLKSMLFP
;
A
#
# COMPACT_ATOMS: atom_id res chain seq x y z
N MET A 1 -12.58 2.93 18.45
CA MET A 1 -13.07 1.59 18.07
C MET A 1 -12.36 1.19 16.78
N THR A 2 -11.41 0.27 16.83
CA THR A 2 -10.70 -0.21 15.64
C THR A 2 -11.59 -1.19 14.88
N GLY A 3 -12.16 -0.75 13.76
CA GLY A 3 -13.00 -1.57 12.90
C GLY A 3 -12.19 -2.64 12.17
N THR A 4 -12.89 -3.69 11.73
CA THR A 4 -12.34 -4.71 10.83
C THR A 4 -12.97 -4.51 9.46
N SER A 5 -12.16 -4.52 8.41
CA SER A 5 -12.59 -4.33 7.03
C SER A 5 -12.16 -5.53 6.19
N THR A 6 -12.96 -5.93 5.21
CA THR A 6 -12.61 -7.01 4.29
C THR A 6 -12.21 -6.45 2.93
N ALA A 7 -11.24 -7.10 2.28
CA ALA A 7 -10.84 -6.77 0.91
C ALA A 7 -10.67 -8.06 0.10
N GLU A 8 -10.79 -7.96 -1.22
CA GLU A 8 -10.62 -9.09 -2.14
C GLU A 8 -9.81 -8.65 -3.35
N CYS A 9 -8.97 -9.55 -3.87
CA CYS A 9 -8.30 -9.32 -5.14
C CYS A 9 -9.34 -9.26 -6.27
N MET A 10 -9.13 -8.40 -7.26
CA MET A 10 -10.07 -8.26 -8.39
C MET A 10 -10.27 -9.55 -9.19
N CYS A 11 -9.34 -10.51 -9.14
CA CYS A 11 -9.51 -11.83 -9.77
C CYS A 11 -10.36 -12.80 -8.95
N GLY A 12 -10.70 -12.46 -7.70
CA GLY A 12 -11.51 -13.27 -6.78
C GLY A 12 -10.78 -14.40 -6.04
N VAL A 13 -9.52 -14.68 -6.40
CA VAL A 13 -8.76 -15.81 -5.84
C VAL A 13 -8.41 -15.61 -4.37
N ALA A 14 -8.04 -14.38 -3.99
CA ALA A 14 -7.56 -14.08 -2.65
C ALA A 14 -8.45 -13.06 -1.92
N ALA A 15 -8.73 -13.31 -0.64
CA ALA A 15 -9.47 -12.41 0.24
C ALA A 15 -8.71 -12.13 1.53
N PHE A 16 -8.96 -10.97 2.13
CA PHE A 16 -8.21 -10.42 3.24
C PHE A 16 -9.14 -9.83 4.30
N GLU A 17 -8.73 -9.97 5.55
CA GLU A 17 -9.25 -9.23 6.68
C GLU A 17 -8.20 -8.22 7.14
N LEU A 18 -8.60 -6.96 7.26
CA LEU A 18 -7.78 -5.81 7.60
C LEU A 18 -8.24 -5.27 8.95
N ARG A 19 -7.35 -5.25 9.93
CA ARG A 19 -7.69 -4.84 11.30
C ARG A 19 -7.18 -3.43 11.58
N GLY A 20 -8.05 -2.60 12.13
CA GLY A 20 -7.72 -1.24 12.54
C GLY A 20 -7.47 -0.28 11.39
N GLU A 21 -6.88 0.87 11.71
CA GLU A 21 -6.64 1.93 10.72
C GLU A 21 -5.42 1.63 9.84
N PRO A 22 -5.41 2.09 8.59
CA PRO A 22 -4.23 2.01 7.74
C PRO A 22 -3.06 2.76 8.38
N ALA A 23 -1.90 2.13 8.36
CA ALA A 23 -0.64 2.74 8.78
C ALA A 23 -0.19 3.84 7.80
N ALA A 24 -0.65 3.79 6.55
CA ALA A 24 -0.36 4.81 5.56
C ALA A 24 -1.43 4.92 4.48
N HIS A 25 -1.47 6.12 3.90
CA HIS A 25 -2.29 6.48 2.75
C HIS A 25 -1.41 7.25 1.76
N ALA A 26 -1.55 6.96 0.47
CA ALA A 26 -0.78 7.62 -0.56
C ALA A 26 -1.65 7.92 -1.79
N HIS A 27 -1.44 9.09 -2.38
CA HIS A 27 -1.89 9.45 -3.71
C HIS A 27 -0.65 9.60 -4.60
N CYS A 28 -0.33 8.58 -5.37
CA CYS A 28 0.89 8.53 -6.16
C CYS A 28 0.63 8.85 -7.64
N HIS A 29 1.42 9.77 -8.17
CA HIS A 29 1.40 10.19 -9.58
C HIS A 29 2.72 9.85 -10.32
N CYS A 30 3.60 9.05 -9.71
CA CYS A 30 4.89 8.72 -10.32
C CYS A 30 4.70 7.76 -11.49
N ASN A 31 5.58 7.84 -12.50
CA ASN A 31 5.47 6.98 -13.69
C ASN A 31 5.48 5.49 -13.34
N ALA A 32 6.23 5.05 -12.32
CA ALA A 32 6.20 3.65 -11.90
C ALA A 32 4.81 3.17 -11.48
N CYS A 33 4.07 3.98 -10.71
CA CYS A 33 2.70 3.65 -10.31
C CYS A 33 1.71 3.78 -11.46
N ARG A 34 1.91 4.77 -12.35
CA ARG A 34 1.09 4.92 -13.56
C ARG A 34 1.24 3.74 -14.52
N ASP A 35 2.47 3.28 -14.72
CA ASP A 35 2.81 2.18 -15.61
C ASP A 35 2.33 0.84 -15.02
N PHE A 36 2.51 0.61 -13.71
CA PHE A 36 2.16 -0.66 -13.08
C PHE A 36 0.65 -0.85 -12.89
N TYR A 37 -0.07 0.21 -12.48
CA TYR A 37 -1.50 0.14 -12.18
C TYR A 37 -2.37 0.72 -13.30
N ALA A 38 -1.79 1.15 -14.42
CA ALA A 38 -2.48 1.73 -15.57
C ALA A 38 -3.46 2.87 -15.18
N THR A 39 -3.11 3.69 -14.19
CA THR A 39 -3.92 4.79 -13.67
C THR A 39 -3.17 6.12 -13.71
N ALA A 40 -3.87 7.25 -13.83
CA ALA A 40 -3.25 8.57 -13.76
C ALA A 40 -2.73 8.88 -12.33
N ILE A 41 -3.52 8.49 -11.33
CA ILE A 41 -3.21 8.63 -9.90
C ILE A 41 -3.58 7.32 -9.21
N LEU A 42 -2.64 6.75 -8.46
CA LEU A 42 -2.89 5.59 -7.60
C LEU A 42 -3.24 6.08 -6.19
N SER A 43 -4.46 5.79 -5.73
CA SER A 43 -4.83 5.89 -4.33
C SER A 43 -4.60 4.53 -3.66
N ALA A 44 -3.71 4.49 -2.67
CA ALA A 44 -3.39 3.25 -1.96
C ALA A 44 -3.37 3.48 -0.45
N THR A 45 -3.79 2.46 0.29
CA THR A 45 -3.66 2.41 1.75
C THR A 45 -2.86 1.16 2.13
N ALA A 46 -2.07 1.26 3.18
CA ALA A 46 -1.23 0.15 3.65
C ALA A 46 -1.43 -0.09 5.13
N TRP A 47 -1.50 -1.37 5.51
CA TRP A 47 -1.51 -1.84 6.88
C TRP A 47 -0.15 -2.47 7.23
N LYS A 48 0.15 -2.58 8.53
CA LYS A 48 1.26 -3.42 8.97
C LYS A 48 0.93 -4.89 8.70
N ALA A 49 1.96 -5.72 8.53
CA ALA A 49 1.78 -7.13 8.16
C ALA A 49 0.93 -7.88 9.20
N GLU A 50 1.13 -7.60 10.49
CA GLU A 50 0.37 -8.18 11.60
C GLU A 50 -1.12 -7.78 11.62
N ALA A 51 -1.51 -6.72 10.90
CA ALA A 51 -2.88 -6.26 10.80
C ALA A 51 -3.61 -6.76 9.54
N VAL A 52 -2.94 -7.58 8.72
CA VAL A 52 -3.49 -8.19 7.50
C VAL A 52 -3.52 -9.70 7.65
N GLN A 53 -4.70 -10.29 7.46
CA GLN A 53 -4.87 -11.73 7.47
C GLN A 53 -5.45 -12.18 6.13
N VAL A 54 -4.81 -13.16 5.47
CA VAL A 54 -5.37 -13.82 4.29
C VAL A 54 -6.46 -14.79 4.76
N THR A 55 -7.69 -14.58 4.32
CA THR A 55 -8.84 -15.40 4.70
C THR A 55 -9.22 -16.43 3.63
N ARG A 56 -8.79 -16.20 2.39
CA ARG A 56 -8.98 -17.14 1.27
C ARG A 56 -7.84 -17.02 0.27
N GLY A 57 -7.46 -18.15 -0.32
CA GLY A 57 -6.53 -18.22 -1.44
C GLY A 57 -5.06 -17.96 -1.07
N GLU A 58 -4.23 -17.89 -2.10
CA GLU A 58 -2.80 -17.61 -1.97
C GLU A 58 -2.47 -16.24 -2.54
N THR A 59 -1.38 -15.65 -2.05
CA THR A 59 -0.87 -14.38 -2.55
C THR A 59 0.44 -14.59 -3.29
N ALA A 60 0.67 -13.79 -4.33
CA ALA A 60 1.94 -13.72 -5.03
C ALA A 60 2.46 -12.29 -4.96
N SER A 61 3.77 -12.14 -4.82
CA SER A 61 4.42 -10.84 -4.98
C SER A 61 4.98 -10.73 -6.39
N VAL A 62 4.68 -9.61 -7.04
CA VAL A 62 5.22 -9.30 -8.37
C VAL A 62 6.01 -8.00 -8.25
N ALA A 63 7.26 -8.03 -8.68
CA ALA A 63 8.08 -6.84 -8.77
C ALA A 63 7.79 -6.10 -10.08
N HIS A 64 7.78 -4.77 -10.04
CA HIS A 64 7.74 -3.98 -11.27
C HIS A 64 9.00 -4.25 -12.09
N SER A 65 8.82 -4.63 -13.36
CA SER A 65 9.87 -5.08 -14.28
C SER A 65 11.08 -4.14 -14.38
N ALA A 66 10.86 -2.82 -14.47
CA ALA A 66 11.91 -1.82 -14.66
C ALA A 66 12.19 -0.94 -13.42
N ARG A 67 11.36 -0.98 -12.37
CA ARG A 67 11.44 -0.04 -11.24
C ARG A 67 11.50 -0.81 -9.94
N ARG A 68 12.59 -0.66 -9.18
CA ARG A 68 12.66 -1.21 -7.82
C ARG A 68 11.92 -0.30 -6.86
N MET A 69 10.73 -0.72 -6.45
CA MET A 69 9.99 -0.07 -5.37
C MET A 69 10.55 -0.57 -4.03
N ALA A 70 11.63 0.06 -3.56
CA ALA A 70 12.20 -0.20 -2.25
C ALA A 70 11.70 0.85 -1.24
N ARG A 71 11.61 0.46 0.05
CA ARG A 71 11.57 1.44 1.13
C ARG A 71 12.88 2.21 1.09
N MET A 72 12.79 3.52 1.01
CA MET A 72 13.96 4.39 0.88
C MET A 72 14.04 5.25 2.13
N ASP A 73 14.91 4.85 3.05
CA ASP A 73 15.29 5.65 4.20
C ASP A 73 16.19 6.80 3.70
N GLY A 74 15.59 7.95 3.45
CA GLY A 74 16.31 9.16 3.05
C GLY A 74 16.25 9.48 1.56
N MET A 75 15.53 10.58 1.26
CA MET A 75 15.84 11.58 0.23
C MET A 75 16.45 11.07 -1.10
N ALA A 76 15.67 10.43 -1.96
CA ALA A 76 15.99 10.35 -3.40
C ALA A 76 14.75 10.42 -4.30
N ARG A 77 14.64 11.54 -5.05
CA ARG A 77 14.07 11.80 -6.39
C ARG A 77 12.73 11.22 -6.88
N ASN A 78 11.99 10.44 -6.11
CA ASN A 78 10.58 10.12 -6.39
C ASN A 78 9.80 10.10 -5.07
N SER A 79 9.23 11.26 -4.74
CA SER A 79 8.52 11.62 -3.50
C SER A 79 7.21 10.86 -3.23
N CYS A 80 7.12 9.61 -3.69
CA CYS A 80 5.98 8.70 -3.56
C CYS A 80 5.50 8.50 -2.11
N TRP A 81 6.34 8.81 -1.11
CA TRP A 81 6.12 8.50 0.31
C TRP A 81 6.27 9.69 1.27
N ARG A 82 6.28 10.94 0.79
CA ARG A 82 6.45 12.12 1.69
C ARG A 82 5.28 12.34 2.67
N ASP A 83 4.11 11.76 2.43
CA ASP A 83 2.98 11.81 3.37
C ASP A 83 3.02 10.71 4.45
N PHE A 84 4.00 9.80 4.39
CA PHE A 84 4.14 8.73 5.38
C PHE A 84 4.62 9.26 6.74
N THR A 85 5.30 10.41 6.79
CA THR A 85 5.84 11.00 8.02
C THR A 85 4.94 12.03 8.71
N LEU A 86 3.90 12.54 8.05
CA LEU A 86 3.04 13.58 8.65
C LEU A 86 2.06 13.03 9.70
N LYS A 87 1.62 11.77 9.59
CA LYS A 87 0.74 11.16 10.60
C LYS A 87 1.50 10.52 11.78
N SER A 88 2.79 10.23 11.60
CA SER A 88 3.67 9.70 12.67
C SER A 88 4.23 10.78 13.60
N MET A 89 4.07 12.06 13.26
CA MET A 89 4.50 13.19 14.10
C MET A 89 3.34 13.89 14.83
N LEU A 90 2.09 13.46 14.59
CA LEU A 90 0.89 14.13 15.13
C LEU A 90 0.03 13.25 16.06
N PHE A 91 0.50 12.05 16.40
CA PHE A 91 -0.07 11.25 17.47
C PHE A 91 1.06 10.76 18.38
N PRO A 92 1.06 11.13 19.68
CA PRO A 92 2.08 10.68 20.64
C PRO A 92 2.07 9.15 20.83
#